data_AF-A0A8H7W4U6-F1
#
_entry.id   AF-A0A8H7W4U6-F1
#
_cell.length_a   1.000
_cell.length_b   1.000
_cell.length_c   1.000
_cell.angle_alpha   90.00
_cell.angle_beta   90.00
_cell.angle_gamma   90.00
#
_symmetry.space_group_name_H-M   'P 1'
#
loop_
_entity.id
_entity.type
_entity.pdbx_description
1 polymer ?
#
loop_
_entity_poly.entity_id
_entity_poly.type
_entity_poly.pdbx_seq_one_letter_code
_entity_poly.pdbx_strand_id
1 'polypeptide(L)'
;MQTTGPLAEMLARNGKNAATYQAPPALMKMVEQMRATNQGVVVLSCSDPRLNPYQILGLDATLKATMVRNAGGRVLDAIRTFAVLQTIGSPGTIVVMHHT
;
A
#
# COMPACT_ATOMS: atom_id res chain seq x y z
N MET A 1 28.91 10.69 8.48
CA MET A 1 27.76 11.60 8.36
C MET A 1 26.79 11.24 9.47
N GLN A 2 26.56 12.12 10.45
CA GLN A 2 25.55 11.87 11.49
C GLN A 2 24.18 12.27 10.93
N THR A 3 23.24 11.33 10.90
CA THR A 3 21.86 11.57 10.49
C THR A 3 21.13 12.33 11.60
N THR A 4 20.51 13.46 11.29
CA THR A 4 19.76 14.29 12.26
C THR A 4 18.33 14.58 11.77
N GLY A 5 17.47 15.11 12.66
CA GLY A 5 16.12 15.54 12.30
C GLY A 5 15.13 14.39 12.01
N PRO A 6 14.10 14.62 11.17
CA PRO A 6 13.02 13.65 10.93
C PRO A 6 13.50 12.29 10.44
N LEU A 7 14.59 12.24 9.66
CA LEU A 7 15.16 10.98 9.19
C LEU A 7 15.73 10.15 10.35
N ALA A 8 16.43 10.78 11.29
CA ALA A 8 16.95 10.09 12.46
C ALA A 8 15.82 9.48 13.30
N GLU A 9 14.72 10.21 13.45
CA GLU A 9 13.53 9.74 14.16
C GLU A 9 12.86 8.55 13.44
N MET A 10 12.67 8.63 12.12
CA MET A 10 12.12 7.52 11.34
C MET A 10 12.98 6.26 11.44
N LEU A 11 14.31 6.40 11.37
CA LEU A 11 15.23 5.27 11.52
C LEU A 11 15.16 4.66 12.93
N ALA A 12 15.08 5.48 13.97
CA ALA A 12 14.93 5.00 15.35
C ALA A 12 13.60 4.23 15.54
N ARG A 13 12.49 4.75 15.01
CA ARG A 13 11.19 4.08 15.03
C ARG A 13 11.22 2.77 14.24
N ASN A 14 11.82 2.78 13.04
CA ASN A 14 11.98 1.58 12.23
C ASN A 14 12.83 0.51 12.91
N GLY A 15 13.90 0.91 13.62
CA GLY A 15 14.73 -0.03 14.39
C GLY A 15 13.94 -0.80 15.44
N LYS A 16 12.98 -0.15 16.11
CA LYS A 16 12.06 -0.82 17.05
C LYS A 16 11.11 -1.78 16.34
N ASN A 17 10.54 -1.37 15.21
CA ASN A 17 9.64 -2.22 14.43
C ASN A 17 10.35 -3.43 13.83
N ALA A 18 11.61 -3.28 13.44
CA ALA A 18 12.42 -4.36 12.86
C ALA A 18 12.67 -5.50 13.85
N ALA A 19 12.71 -5.22 15.15
CA ALA A 19 12.93 -6.23 16.19
C ALA A 19 11.81 -7.28 16.27
N THR A 20 10.59 -6.93 15.83
CA THR A 20 9.41 -7.82 15.81
C THR A 20 8.92 -8.11 14.40
N TYR A 21 9.67 -7.71 13.37
CA TYR A 21 9.27 -7.85 11.98
C TYR A 21 9.20 -9.32 11.57
N GLN A 22 8.11 -9.68 10.89
CA GLN A 22 7.94 -10.97 10.23
C GLN A 22 7.92 -10.74 8.73
N ALA A 23 8.77 -11.46 8.01
CA ALA A 23 8.81 -11.36 6.56
C ALA A 23 7.47 -11.79 5.95
N PRO A 24 6.91 -11.02 5.00
CA PRO A 24 5.71 -11.44 4.29
C PRO A 24 6.02 -12.66 3.42
N PRO A 25 4.97 -13.41 3.00
CA PRO A 25 5.15 -14.49 2.04
C PRO A 25 5.81 -14.00 0.75
N ALA A 26 6.53 -14.89 0.07
CA ALA A 26 7.14 -14.59 -1.22
C ALA A 26 6.08 -14.09 -2.22
N LEU A 27 6.43 -13.06 -3.00
CA LEU A 27 5.51 -12.40 -3.93
C LEU A 27 4.81 -13.41 -4.86
N MET A 28 5.56 -14.36 -5.42
CA MET A 28 4.99 -15.36 -6.34
C MET A 28 3.91 -16.23 -5.68
N LYS A 29 4.09 -16.58 -4.40
CA LYS A 29 3.08 -17.32 -3.62
C LYS A 29 1.83 -16.46 -3.37
N MET A 30 2.01 -15.16 -3.10
CA MET A 30 0.88 -14.24 -2.96
C MET A 30 0.13 -14.04 -4.28
N VAL A 31 0.85 -13.93 -5.39
CA VAL A 31 0.28 -13.75 -6.75
C VAL A 31 -0.60 -14.93 -7.13
N GLU A 32 -0.12 -16.15 -6.92
CA GLU A 32 -0.90 -17.37 -7.18
C GLU A 32 -2.23 -17.36 -6.41
N GLN A 33 -2.16 -17.06 -5.10
CA GLN A 33 -3.35 -16.97 -4.25
C GLN A 33 -4.29 -15.82 -4.63
N MET A 34 -3.76 -14.69 -5.12
CA MET A 34 -4.55 -13.53 -5.53
C MET A 34 -5.33 -13.82 -6.82
N ARG A 35 -4.65 -14.38 -7.82
CA ARG A 35 -5.27 -14.75 -9.10
C ARG A 35 -6.30 -15.86 -8.96
N ALA A 36 -6.14 -16.75 -7.98
CA ALA A 36 -7.11 -17.81 -7.72
C ALA A 36 -8.45 -17.28 -7.18
N THR A 37 -8.46 -16.17 -6.44
CA THR A 37 -9.67 -15.66 -5.80
C THR A 37 -10.21 -14.36 -6.40
N ASN A 38 -9.40 -13.60 -7.14
CA ASN A 38 -9.71 -12.25 -7.61
C ASN A 38 -10.16 -11.28 -6.50
N GLN A 39 -9.85 -11.57 -5.22
CA GLN A 39 -10.26 -10.75 -4.09
C GLN A 39 -9.29 -9.60 -3.77
N GLY A 40 -8.29 -9.37 -4.63
CA GLY A 40 -7.34 -8.27 -4.45
C GLY A 40 -8.03 -6.91 -4.56
N VAL A 41 -7.63 -5.98 -3.69
CA VAL A 41 -8.11 -4.59 -3.68
C VAL A 41 -6.96 -3.65 -4.00
N VAL A 42 -7.16 -2.71 -4.92
CA VAL A 42 -6.23 -1.60 -5.15
C VAL A 42 -6.87 -0.31 -4.66
N VAL A 43 -6.29 0.30 -3.64
CA VAL A 43 -6.75 1.59 -3.10
C VAL A 43 -5.87 2.71 -3.65
N LEU A 44 -6.47 3.61 -4.42
CA LEU A 44 -5.87 4.87 -4.83
C LEU A 44 -6.35 5.98 -3.90
N SER A 45 -5.43 6.69 -3.25
CA SER A 45 -5.77 7.82 -2.39
C SER A 45 -4.88 9.05 -2.60
N CYS A 46 -5.32 10.21 -2.09
CA CYS A 46 -4.48 11.41 -2.09
C CYS A 46 -3.20 11.19 -1.25
N SER A 47 -2.08 11.83 -1.59
CA SER A 47 -0.85 11.87 -0.77
C SER A 47 -0.91 12.82 0.43
N ASP A 48 -2.07 13.43 0.73
CA ASP A 48 -2.22 14.34 1.87
C ASP A 48 -1.78 13.67 3.19
N PRO A 49 -0.91 14.32 3.99
CA PRO A 49 -0.37 13.73 5.22
C PRO A 49 -1.42 13.51 6.32
N ARG A 50 -2.55 14.22 6.26
CA ARG A 50 -3.70 14.04 7.18
C ARG A 50 -4.51 12.80 6.84
N LEU A 51 -4.37 12.28 5.62
CA LEU A 51 -5.06 11.09 5.15
C LEU A 51 -4.17 9.85 5.37
N ASN A 52 -4.62 8.95 6.26
CA ASN A 52 -4.05 7.62 6.42
C ASN A 52 -5.07 6.56 5.99
N PRO A 53 -4.99 6.04 4.75
CA PRO A 53 -6.00 5.15 4.21
C PRO A 53 -6.02 3.80 4.94
N TYR A 54 -4.88 3.33 5.46
CA TYR A 54 -4.81 2.10 6.25
C TYR A 54 -5.66 2.20 7.51
N GLN A 55 -5.56 3.32 8.23
CA GLN A 55 -6.35 3.55 9.45
C GLN A 55 -7.82 3.80 9.13
N ILE A 56 -8.12 4.63 8.14
CA ILE A 56 -9.50 5.00 7.78
C ILE A 56 -10.31 3.79 7.30
N LEU A 57 -9.70 2.91 6.49
CA LEU A 57 -10.36 1.72 5.96
C LEU A 57 -10.23 0.48 6.86
N GLY A 58 -9.57 0.59 8.02
CA GLY A 58 -9.38 -0.53 8.94
C GLY A 58 -8.61 -1.69 8.32
N LEU A 59 -7.57 -1.40 7.53
CA LEU A 59 -6.83 -2.42 6.79
C LEU A 59 -5.82 -3.12 7.68
N ASP A 60 -5.86 -4.45 7.65
CA ASP A 60 -4.89 -5.32 8.28
C ASP A 60 -4.35 -6.36 7.28
N ALA A 61 -3.59 -7.35 7.77
CA ALA A 61 -3.00 -8.38 6.93
C ALA A 61 -4.02 -9.38 6.33
N THR A 62 -5.27 -9.38 6.80
CA THR A 62 -6.32 -10.30 6.32
C THR A 62 -6.94 -9.81 5.02
N LEU A 63 -7.05 -8.50 4.84
CA LEU A 63 -7.53 -7.91 3.60
C LEU A 63 -6.37 -7.72 2.62
N LYS A 64 -6.45 -8.37 1.47
CA LYS A 64 -5.42 -8.29 0.42
C LYS A 64 -5.51 -6.97 -0.36
N ALA A 65 -5.26 -5.86 0.32
CA ALA A 65 -5.28 -4.52 -0.22
C ALA A 65 -3.86 -4.00 -0.50
N THR A 66 -3.69 -3.35 -1.64
CA THR A 66 -2.47 -2.59 -1.98
C THR A 66 -2.79 -1.10 -2.11
N MET A 67 -1.79 -0.26 -1.85
CA MET A 67 -1.94 1.19 -1.85
C MET A 67 -1.20 1.84 -3.02
N VAL A 68 -1.90 2.74 -3.70
CA VAL A 68 -1.32 3.70 -4.64
C VAL A 68 -1.68 5.09 -4.13
N ARG A 69 -0.72 6.01 -4.05
CA ARG A 69 -0.97 7.39 -3.60
C ARG A 69 -0.32 8.40 -4.54
N ASN A 70 -1.09 9.43 -4.89
CA ASN A 70 -0.61 10.60 -5.63
C ASN A 70 -1.38 11.85 -5.20
N ALA A 71 -0.94 13.04 -5.63
CA ALA A 71 -1.60 14.29 -5.27
C ALA A 71 -3.06 14.29 -5.80
N GLY A 72 -4.03 14.37 -4.90
CA GLY A 72 -5.46 14.39 -5.23
C GLY A 72 -6.06 13.04 -5.61
N GLY A 73 -5.35 11.91 -5.48
CA GLY A 73 -5.90 10.57 -5.80
C GLY A 73 -6.35 10.46 -7.26
N ARG A 74 -5.59 11.05 -8.18
CA ARG A 74 -5.92 11.15 -9.60
C ARG A 74 -5.61 9.84 -10.31
N VAL A 75 -6.64 9.26 -10.92
CA VAL A 75 -6.53 7.97 -11.62
C VAL A 75 -5.54 8.07 -12.79
N LEU A 76 -5.55 9.18 -13.54
CA LEU A 76 -4.68 9.40 -14.70
C LEU A 76 -3.20 9.15 -14.37
N ASP A 77 -2.73 9.70 -13.26
CA ASP A 77 -1.34 9.56 -12.81
C ASP A 77 -1.02 8.14 -12.26
N ALA A 78 -2.05 7.33 -12.00
CA ALA A 78 -1.95 5.98 -11.46
C ALA A 78 -2.15 4.86 -12.50
N ILE A 79 -2.58 5.18 -13.74
CA ILE A 79 -2.97 4.18 -14.76
C ILE A 79 -1.89 3.13 -14.99
N ARG A 80 -0.62 3.55 -15.14
CA ARG A 80 0.50 2.62 -15.35
C ARG A 80 0.62 1.61 -14.20
N THR A 81 0.49 2.08 -12.97
CA THR A 81 0.55 1.23 -11.77
C THR A 81 -0.63 0.28 -11.72
N PHE A 82 -1.84 0.76 -12.06
CA PHE A 82 -3.04 -0.08 -12.12
C PHE A 82 -2.91 -1.18 -13.18
N ALA A 83 -2.40 -0.87 -14.37
CA ALA A 83 -2.18 -1.86 -15.42
C ALA A 83 -1.23 -2.98 -14.95
N VAL A 84 -0.11 -2.61 -14.30
CA VAL A 84 0.84 -3.58 -13.75
C VAL A 84 0.21 -4.44 -12.65
N LEU A 85 -0.52 -3.83 -11.72
CA LEU A 85 -1.21 -4.56 -10.64
C LEU A 85 -2.29 -5.50 -11.20
N GLN A 86 -2.99 -5.07 -12.25
CA GLN A 86 -3.95 -5.90 -12.97
C GLN A 86 -3.28 -7.12 -13.60
N THR A 87 -2.14 -6.93 -14.27
CA THR A 87 -1.38 -8.04 -14.84
C THR A 87 -0.83 -8.99 -13.79
N ILE A 88 -0.33 -8.47 -12.67
CA ILE A 88 0.32 -9.28 -11.64
C ILE A 88 -0.73 -10.06 -10.83
N GLY A 89 -1.70 -9.38 -10.23
CA GLY A 89 -2.57 -9.96 -9.21
C GLY A 89 -4.04 -10.11 -9.60
N SER A 90 -4.46 -9.62 -10.77
CA SER A 90 -5.86 -9.54 -11.20
C SER A 90 -6.83 -9.08 -10.08
N PRO A 91 -6.54 -7.98 -9.35
CA PRO A 91 -7.43 -7.45 -8.32
C PRO A 91 -8.84 -7.22 -8.88
N GLY A 92 -9.85 -7.73 -8.17
CA GLY A 92 -11.25 -7.59 -8.57
C GLY A 92 -11.88 -6.27 -8.12
N THR A 93 -11.19 -5.47 -7.29
CA THR A 93 -11.73 -4.22 -6.74
C THR A 93 -10.73 -3.07 -6.83
N ILE A 94 -11.20 -1.91 -7.27
CA ILE A 94 -10.47 -0.64 -7.23
C ILE A 94 -11.26 0.33 -6.34
N VAL A 95 -10.61 0.90 -5.34
CA VAL A 95 -11.15 1.95 -4.46
C VAL A 95 -10.45 3.26 -4.81
N VAL A 96 -11.21 4.31 -5.09
CA VAL A 96 -10.68 5.66 -5.30
C VAL A 96 -11.13 6.55 -4.15
N MET A 97 -10.18 7.08 -3.39
CA MET A 97 -10.40 7.86 -2.18
C MET A 97 -9.84 9.27 -2.32
N HIS A 98 -10.75 10.24 -2.46
CA HIS A 98 -10.46 11.67 -2.33
C HIS A 98 -10.77 12.15 -0.91
N HIS A 99 -10.43 13.40 -0.60
CA HIS A 99 -10.79 14.06 0.65
C HIS A 99 -11.03 15.55 0.40
N THR A 100 -11.69 16.20 1.37
CA THR A 100 -11.85 17.66 1.43
C THR A 100 -10.66 18.35 2.08
#